data_AF-A0A2E8I6Q0-F1
#
_entry.id   AF-A0A2E8I6Q0-F1
#
_cell.length_a   1.000
_cell.length_b   1.000
_cell.length_c   1.000
_cell.angle_alpha   90.00
_cell.angle_beta   90.00
_cell.angle_gamma   90.00
#
_symmetry.space_group_name_H-M   'P 1'
#
loop_
_entity.id
_entity.type
_entity.pdbx_description
1 polymer ?
#
loop_
_entity_poly.entity_id
_entity_poly.type
_entity_poly.pdbx_seq_one_letter_code
_entity_poly.pdbx_strand_id
1 'polypeptide(L)'
;MDLTRELGEYGINIGTSVALEEGFSQLETFPKTFWVNIRTLLRNTYGAISDNVGISDIALIEAMDEEMEGLEAAIVALSKEQTSVVFYHTSHATIDKQFPKAQLKKLKTPGQLQYRVIERSVCKKLLSQNTNIRQFDVAVRGDRSTAMMLSHYPIDLLSHTYFDRLSLIESHTGAIKKKDKWNTKLTGGKQLTHMPFNSMTLQVYGDGATNFNTMPHRIKVTLNELAKEKRWHALTTKDKMLYDINTLTDKIAASFYKQLLAVSVR
;
A
#
# COMPACT_ATOMS: atom_id res chain seq x y z
N MET A 1 14.92 -21.15 -18.43
CA MET A 1 15.47 -19.94 -19.07
C MET A 1 15.82 -19.05 -17.91
N ASP A 2 17.12 -18.81 -17.69
CA ASP A 2 17.57 -18.06 -16.52
C ASP A 2 17.05 -16.62 -16.60
N LEU A 3 16.32 -16.20 -15.57
CA LEU A 3 15.82 -14.84 -15.47
C LEU A 3 16.97 -13.92 -15.07
N THR A 4 17.46 -13.11 -16.02
CA THR A 4 18.39 -12.03 -15.68
C THR A 4 17.63 -10.91 -14.99
N ARG A 5 17.94 -10.66 -13.71
CA ARG A 5 17.32 -9.65 -12.85
C ARG A 5 18.37 -8.68 -12.35
N GLU A 6 18.04 -7.39 -12.27
CA GLU A 6 18.87 -6.42 -11.56
C GLU A 6 18.70 -6.61 -10.03
N LEU A 7 19.78 -7.04 -9.38
CA LEU A 7 19.85 -7.25 -7.93
C LEU A 7 20.59 -6.09 -7.25
N GLY A 8 20.19 -5.79 -6.00
CA GLY A 8 20.88 -4.84 -5.12
C GLY A 8 21.86 -5.53 -4.17
N GLU A 9 22.31 -4.79 -3.14
CA GLU A 9 23.37 -5.21 -2.21
C GLU A 9 23.04 -6.51 -1.47
N TYR A 10 21.76 -6.74 -1.16
CA TYR A 10 21.31 -7.91 -0.41
C TYR A 10 20.96 -9.14 -1.27
N GLY A 11 21.31 -9.13 -2.55
CA GLY A 11 20.99 -10.23 -3.47
C GLY A 11 19.49 -10.37 -3.78
N ILE A 12 18.70 -9.34 -3.45
CA ILE A 12 17.28 -9.19 -3.78
C ILE A 12 17.11 -8.12 -4.84
N ASN A 13 15.92 -8.02 -5.44
CA ASN A 13 15.62 -7.07 -6.49
C ASN A 13 15.95 -5.64 -6.04
N ILE A 14 16.53 -4.84 -6.95
CA ILE A 14 17.07 -3.52 -6.63
C ILE A 14 16.05 -2.61 -5.94
N GLY A 15 14.79 -2.64 -6.40
CA GLY A 15 13.71 -1.84 -5.83
C GLY A 15 13.35 -2.22 -4.40
N THR A 16 13.59 -3.46 -3.97
CA THR A 16 13.39 -3.89 -2.58
C THR A 16 14.65 -3.68 -1.76
N SER A 17 15.83 -3.86 -2.37
CA SER A 17 17.13 -3.63 -1.73
C SER A 17 17.29 -2.18 -1.27
N VAL A 18 16.93 -1.20 -2.10
CA VAL A 18 16.97 0.23 -1.75
C VAL A 18 16.14 0.55 -0.49
N ALA A 19 15.01 -0.13 -0.29
CA ALA A 19 14.24 0.05 0.94
C ALA A 19 15.03 -0.38 2.19
N LEU A 20 15.82 -1.43 2.09
CA LEU A 20 16.67 -1.86 3.20
C LEU A 20 17.87 -0.93 3.37
N GLU A 21 18.57 -0.62 2.28
CA GLU A 21 19.81 0.17 2.27
C GLU A 21 19.57 1.60 2.76
N GLU A 22 18.61 2.31 2.16
CA GLU A 22 18.39 3.74 2.42
C GLU A 22 17.40 4.00 3.57
N GLY A 23 16.66 2.97 3.99
CA GLY A 23 15.58 3.11 4.96
C GLY A 23 15.76 2.24 6.20
N PHE A 24 15.64 0.92 6.05
CA PHE A 24 15.61 0.01 7.19
C PHE A 24 16.92 -0.03 7.98
N SER A 25 18.06 -0.03 7.29
CA SER A 25 19.39 -0.07 7.90
C SER A 25 19.72 1.18 8.72
N GLN A 26 19.07 2.30 8.39
CA GLN A 26 19.28 3.62 9.01
C GLN A 26 18.44 3.83 10.28
N LEU A 27 17.69 2.80 10.72
CA LEU A 27 16.82 2.90 11.89
C LEU A 27 17.62 2.89 13.19
N GLU A 28 17.37 3.89 14.04
CA GLU A 28 17.83 3.87 15.44
C GLU A 28 17.08 2.82 16.29
N THR A 29 15.84 2.51 15.92
CA THR A 29 15.00 1.51 16.60
C THR A 29 14.23 0.70 15.57
N PHE A 30 14.44 -0.62 15.60
CA PHE A 30 13.80 -1.54 14.70
C PHE A 30 12.32 -1.79 15.08
N PRO A 31 11.42 -1.97 14.10
CA PRO A 31 10.06 -2.40 14.38
C PRO A 31 10.06 -3.85 14.89
N LYS A 32 9.02 -4.24 15.63
CA LYS A 32 8.86 -5.64 16.04
C LYS A 32 8.55 -6.55 14.85
N THR A 33 7.78 -6.03 13.89
CA THR A 33 7.40 -6.79 12.69
C THR A 33 7.58 -5.96 11.42
N PHE A 34 8.03 -6.61 10.35
CA PHE A 34 8.13 -6.04 9.01
C PHE A 34 7.17 -6.75 8.06
N TRP A 35 6.13 -6.04 7.62
CA TRP A 35 5.04 -6.59 6.82
C TRP A 35 5.27 -6.35 5.34
N VAL A 36 5.24 -7.41 4.55
CA VAL A 36 5.57 -7.35 3.13
C VAL A 36 4.42 -7.87 2.30
N ASN A 37 3.88 -6.99 1.43
CA ASN A 37 2.86 -7.40 0.48
C ASN A 37 3.53 -8.16 -0.68
N ILE A 38 3.23 -9.45 -0.86
CA ILE A 38 3.84 -10.27 -1.92
C ILE A 38 3.52 -9.75 -3.32
N ARG A 39 2.40 -9.03 -3.50
CA ARG A 39 2.06 -8.39 -4.78
C ARG A 39 2.97 -7.19 -5.08
N THR A 40 3.47 -6.54 -4.03
CA THR A 40 4.45 -5.46 -4.15
C THR A 40 5.82 -6.01 -4.51
N LEU A 41 6.23 -7.10 -3.86
CA LEU A 41 7.45 -7.82 -4.23
C LEU A 41 7.39 -8.28 -5.68
N LEU A 42 6.31 -8.95 -6.09
CA LEU A 42 6.15 -9.40 -7.48
C LEU A 42 6.19 -8.24 -8.47
N ARG A 43 5.58 -7.10 -8.14
CA ARG A 43 5.65 -5.89 -8.98
C ARG A 43 7.09 -5.38 -9.13
N ASN A 44 7.90 -5.48 -8.08
CA ASN A 44 9.30 -5.07 -8.13
C ASN A 44 10.14 -6.09 -8.90
N THR A 45 9.98 -7.38 -8.61
CA THR A 45 10.67 -8.49 -9.28
C THR A 45 10.37 -8.48 -10.78
N TYR A 46 9.08 -8.40 -11.16
CA TYR A 46 8.67 -8.30 -12.56
C TYR A 46 9.23 -7.04 -13.25
N GLY A 47 9.26 -5.91 -12.53
CA GLY A 47 9.80 -4.65 -13.03
C GLY A 47 11.31 -4.63 -13.21
N ALA A 48 12.04 -5.52 -12.54
CA ALA A 48 13.50 -5.67 -12.65
C ALA A 48 13.93 -6.61 -13.80
N ILE A 49 12.97 -7.16 -14.57
CA ILE A 49 13.25 -8.04 -15.70
C ILE A 49 13.27 -7.20 -16.98
N SER A 50 14.38 -7.25 -17.71
CA SER A 50 14.67 -6.44 -18.90
C SER A 50 13.90 -6.86 -20.16
N ASP A 51 13.61 -8.15 -20.33
CA ASP A 51 12.70 -8.66 -21.36
C ASP A 51 11.61 -9.53 -20.73
N ASN A 52 10.37 -9.03 -20.77
CA ASN A 52 9.23 -9.70 -20.17
C ASN A 52 8.37 -10.50 -21.14
N VAL A 53 8.82 -10.63 -22.39
CA VAL A 53 8.13 -11.45 -23.39
C VAL A 53 8.37 -12.93 -23.10
N GLY A 54 7.29 -13.67 -22.88
CA GLY A 54 7.35 -15.12 -22.72
C GLY A 54 7.94 -15.61 -21.40
N ILE A 55 8.02 -14.76 -20.37
CA ILE A 55 8.45 -15.20 -19.03
C ILE A 55 7.57 -16.36 -18.55
N SER A 56 8.23 -17.43 -18.12
CA SER A 56 7.59 -18.56 -17.46
C SER A 56 7.14 -18.18 -16.05
N ASP A 57 5.88 -18.50 -15.72
CA ASP A 57 5.35 -18.38 -14.36
C ASP A 57 6.23 -19.13 -13.34
N ILE A 58 6.77 -20.29 -13.72
CA ILE A 58 7.62 -21.13 -12.85
C ILE A 58 8.88 -20.35 -12.44
N ALA A 59 9.56 -19.72 -13.40
CA ALA A 59 10.76 -18.97 -13.13
C ALA A 59 10.47 -17.74 -12.25
N LEU A 60 9.30 -17.10 -12.42
CA LEU A 60 8.87 -16.01 -11.52
C LEU A 60 8.55 -16.49 -10.12
N ILE A 61 8.00 -17.70 -9.97
CA ILE A 61 7.73 -18.29 -8.65
C ILE A 61 9.05 -18.57 -7.93
N GLU A 62 10.01 -19.22 -8.60
CA GLU A 62 11.34 -19.48 -8.06
C GLU A 62 12.05 -18.17 -7.66
N ALA A 63 12.03 -17.16 -8.54
CA ALA A 63 12.57 -15.85 -8.22
C ALA A 63 11.85 -15.20 -7.03
N MET A 64 10.54 -15.37 -6.89
CA MET A 64 9.80 -14.83 -5.75
C MET A 64 10.13 -15.53 -4.43
N ASP A 65 10.34 -16.84 -4.44
CA ASP A 65 10.77 -17.59 -3.26
C ASP A 65 12.18 -17.13 -2.83
N GLU A 66 13.12 -17.01 -3.76
CA GLU A 66 14.46 -16.45 -3.51
C GLU A 66 14.39 -15.02 -2.94
N GLU A 67 13.51 -14.18 -3.48
CA GLU A 67 13.32 -12.80 -3.01
C GLU A 67 12.76 -12.75 -1.58
N MET A 68 11.81 -13.64 -1.26
CA MET A 68 11.23 -13.71 0.07
C MET A 68 12.27 -14.19 1.09
N GLU A 69 13.02 -15.25 0.77
CA GLU A 69 14.08 -15.79 1.63
C GLU A 69 15.21 -14.77 1.84
N GLY A 70 15.69 -14.13 0.76
CA GLY A 70 16.74 -13.12 0.82
C GLY A 70 16.32 -11.89 1.61
N LEU A 71 15.07 -11.41 1.42
CA LEU A 71 14.54 -10.27 2.16
C LEU A 71 14.42 -10.57 3.65
N GLU A 72 13.92 -11.76 4.00
CA GLU A 72 13.82 -12.20 5.40
C GLU A 72 15.19 -12.28 6.05
N ALA A 73 16.15 -12.94 5.40
CA ALA A 73 17.53 -13.05 5.90
C ALA A 73 18.18 -11.67 6.11
N ALA A 74 18.02 -10.75 5.15
CA ALA A 74 18.56 -9.40 5.24
C ALA A 74 17.95 -8.61 6.41
N ILE A 75 16.63 -8.64 6.58
CA ILE A 75 15.95 -7.93 7.67
C ILE A 75 16.35 -8.50 9.04
N VAL A 76 16.41 -9.82 9.17
CA VAL A 76 16.81 -10.48 10.42
C VAL A 76 18.26 -10.12 10.77
N ALA A 77 19.17 -10.15 9.80
CA ALA A 77 20.57 -9.76 10.00
C ALA A 77 20.71 -8.28 10.39
N LEU A 78 20.10 -7.36 9.63
CA LEU A 78 20.16 -5.91 9.87
C LEU A 78 19.56 -5.53 11.23
N SER A 79 18.44 -6.15 11.60
CA SER A 79 17.77 -5.88 12.87
C SER A 79 18.38 -6.60 14.07
N LYS A 80 19.38 -7.47 13.86
CA LYS A 80 19.94 -8.36 14.89
C LYS A 80 18.83 -9.18 15.58
N GLU A 81 17.99 -9.80 14.75
CA GLU A 81 16.86 -10.64 15.17
C GLU A 81 15.75 -9.90 15.96
N GLN A 82 15.75 -8.56 15.98
CA GLN A 82 14.71 -7.77 16.66
C GLN A 82 13.42 -7.62 15.85
N THR A 83 13.48 -7.88 14.55
CA THR A 83 12.35 -7.75 13.63
C THR A 83 12.03 -9.10 12.99
N SER A 84 10.78 -9.56 13.15
CA SER A 84 10.27 -10.69 12.37
C SER A 84 9.59 -10.23 11.09
N VAL A 85 9.70 -11.03 10.02
CA VAL A 85 9.09 -10.72 8.73
C VAL A 85 7.74 -11.41 8.60
N VAL A 86 6.75 -10.69 8.08
CA VAL A 86 5.40 -11.20 7.82
C VAL A 86 5.04 -10.95 6.38
N PHE A 87 5.07 -11.99 5.57
CA PHE A 87 4.56 -11.95 4.21
C PHE A 87 3.04 -12.03 4.19
N TYR A 88 2.41 -11.19 3.37
CA TYR A 88 0.96 -11.20 3.23
C TYR A 88 0.49 -10.92 1.81
N HIS A 89 -0.75 -11.32 1.53
CA HIS A 89 -1.45 -11.09 0.29
C HIS A 89 -2.83 -10.46 0.55
N THR A 90 -3.15 -9.39 -0.17
CA THR A 90 -4.50 -8.79 -0.21
C THR A 90 -5.18 -9.09 -1.54
N SER A 91 -6.33 -9.79 -1.48
CA SER A 91 -7.05 -10.22 -2.69
C SER A 91 -7.82 -9.09 -3.37
N HIS A 92 -8.30 -8.11 -2.59
CA HIS A 92 -9.18 -7.04 -3.03
C HIS A 92 -10.45 -7.53 -3.76
N ALA A 93 -10.93 -8.74 -3.43
CA ALA A 93 -12.09 -9.36 -4.04
C ALA A 93 -13.40 -8.65 -3.67
N THR A 94 -13.51 -8.06 -2.47
CA THR A 94 -14.70 -7.30 -2.02
C THR A 94 -14.47 -5.81 -1.89
N ILE A 95 -13.44 -5.26 -2.54
CA ILE A 95 -13.11 -3.83 -2.47
C ILE A 95 -14.26 -2.94 -2.95
N ASP A 96 -15.04 -3.38 -3.95
CA ASP A 96 -16.23 -2.69 -4.45
C ASP A 96 -17.37 -2.66 -3.42
N LYS A 97 -17.57 -3.76 -2.69
CA LYS A 97 -18.56 -3.84 -1.61
C LYS A 97 -18.16 -2.99 -0.42
N GLN A 98 -16.88 -2.95 -0.08
CA GLN A 98 -16.37 -2.18 1.05
C GLN A 98 -16.29 -0.68 0.75
N PHE A 99 -16.05 -0.31 -0.51
CA PHE A 99 -15.98 1.08 -0.97
C PHE A 99 -17.01 1.33 -2.09
N PRO A 100 -18.33 1.24 -1.80
CA PRO A 100 -19.39 1.24 -2.81
C PRO A 100 -19.54 2.56 -3.58
N LYS A 101 -18.91 3.63 -3.10
CA LYS A 101 -18.91 4.96 -3.72
C LYS A 101 -17.59 5.28 -4.43
N ALA A 102 -16.60 4.39 -4.33
CA ALA A 102 -15.31 4.59 -4.96
C ALA A 102 -15.39 4.49 -6.48
N GLN A 103 -14.58 5.29 -7.17
CA GLN A 103 -14.30 5.07 -8.58
C GLN A 103 -13.14 4.09 -8.71
N LEU A 104 -13.43 2.78 -8.74
CA LEU A 104 -12.36 1.78 -8.82
C LEU A 104 -11.66 1.78 -10.18
N LYS A 105 -10.34 1.57 -10.15
CA LYS A 105 -9.51 1.46 -11.35
C LYS A 105 -9.85 0.19 -12.12
N LYS A 106 -10.09 0.37 -13.42
CA LYS A 106 -10.20 -0.72 -14.40
C LYS A 106 -8.91 -0.76 -15.21
N LEU A 107 -8.40 -1.96 -15.48
CA LEU A 107 -7.26 -2.11 -16.38
C LEU A 107 -7.72 -1.79 -17.80
N LYS A 108 -6.86 -1.10 -18.54
CA LYS A 108 -7.16 -0.65 -19.90
C LYS A 108 -6.12 -1.12 -20.90
N THR A 109 -4.84 -1.12 -20.52
CA THR A 109 -3.77 -1.39 -21.47
C THR A 109 -3.47 -2.90 -21.56
N PRO A 110 -3.00 -3.40 -22.71
CA PRO A 110 -2.61 -4.80 -22.87
C PRO A 110 -1.57 -5.25 -21.82
N GLY A 111 -0.55 -4.43 -21.56
CA GLY A 111 0.48 -4.75 -20.56
C GLY A 111 -0.07 -4.86 -19.13
N GLN A 112 -1.04 -4.02 -18.76
CA GLN A 112 -1.71 -4.14 -17.46
C GLN A 112 -2.50 -5.45 -17.34
N LEU A 113 -3.21 -5.84 -18.41
CA LEU A 113 -3.98 -7.08 -18.45
C LEU A 113 -3.06 -8.31 -18.39
N GLN A 114 -1.97 -8.31 -19.14
CA GLN A 114 -0.95 -9.35 -19.12
C GLN A 114 -0.33 -9.49 -17.71
N TYR A 115 0.13 -8.38 -17.11
CA TYR A 115 0.67 -8.40 -15.75
C TYR A 115 -0.35 -8.95 -14.74
N ARG A 116 -1.63 -8.61 -14.86
CA ARG A 116 -2.67 -9.16 -13.96
C ARG A 116 -2.82 -10.68 -14.08
N VAL A 117 -2.69 -11.24 -15.29
CA VAL A 117 -2.74 -12.69 -15.48
C VAL A 117 -1.56 -13.35 -14.75
N ILE A 118 -0.36 -12.82 -14.95
CA ILE A 118 0.87 -13.28 -14.28
C ILE A 118 0.74 -13.13 -12.75
N GLU A 119 0.36 -11.95 -12.26
CA GLU A 119 0.17 -11.66 -10.83
C GLU A 119 -0.77 -12.69 -10.20
N ARG A 120 -1.91 -12.95 -10.83
CA ARG A 120 -2.87 -13.91 -10.30
C ARG A 120 -2.33 -15.34 -10.31
N SER A 121 -1.63 -15.75 -11.37
CA SER A 121 -1.07 -17.09 -11.50
C SER A 121 0.01 -17.35 -10.45
N VAL A 122 1.01 -16.46 -10.40
CA VAL A 122 2.15 -16.53 -9.48
C VAL A 122 1.68 -16.45 -8.03
N CYS A 123 0.86 -15.45 -7.66
CA CYS A 123 0.37 -15.34 -6.28
C CYS A 123 -0.47 -16.56 -5.88
N LYS A 124 -1.34 -17.09 -6.75
CA LYS A 124 -2.11 -18.30 -6.44
C LYS A 124 -1.20 -19.49 -6.13
N LYS A 125 -0.11 -19.64 -6.89
CA LYS A 125 0.83 -20.74 -6.73
C LYS A 125 1.67 -20.59 -5.46
N LEU A 126 2.22 -19.40 -5.19
CA LEU A 126 2.92 -19.09 -3.94
C LEU A 126 2.04 -19.35 -2.71
N LEU A 127 0.79 -18.87 -2.72
CA LEU A 127 -0.16 -19.10 -1.63
C LEU A 127 -0.51 -20.58 -1.41
N SER A 128 -0.42 -21.41 -2.46
CA SER A 128 -0.65 -22.85 -2.35
C SER A 128 0.56 -23.63 -1.83
N GLN A 129 1.77 -23.08 -1.98
CA GLN A 129 3.02 -23.71 -1.56
C GLN A 129 3.50 -23.23 -0.19
N ASN A 130 3.15 -22.00 0.20
CA ASN A 130 3.63 -21.37 1.42
C ASN A 130 2.46 -20.96 2.32
N THR A 131 2.21 -21.75 3.37
CA THR A 131 1.16 -21.49 4.36
C THR A 131 1.47 -20.34 5.30
N ASN A 132 2.71 -19.85 5.33
CA ASN A 132 3.12 -18.74 6.20
C ASN A 132 2.74 -17.38 5.61
N ILE A 133 2.36 -17.31 4.34
CA ILE A 133 1.84 -16.09 3.73
C ILE A 133 0.42 -15.83 4.25
N ARG A 134 0.26 -14.74 5.00
CA ARG A 134 -1.05 -14.35 5.54
C ARG A 134 -1.97 -13.85 4.44
N GLN A 135 -3.20 -14.35 4.43
CA GLN A 135 -4.18 -14.01 3.40
C GLN A 135 -5.25 -13.09 3.97
N PHE A 136 -5.46 -11.97 3.30
CA PHE A 136 -6.49 -11.00 3.60
C PHE A 136 -7.28 -10.67 2.34
N ASP A 137 -8.50 -10.18 2.51
CA ASP A 137 -9.21 -9.56 1.40
C ASP A 137 -8.78 -8.11 1.22
N VAL A 138 -9.14 -7.24 2.18
CA VAL A 138 -8.80 -5.82 2.16
C VAL A 138 -8.09 -5.38 3.45
N ALA A 139 -8.64 -5.69 4.64
CA ALA A 139 -8.01 -5.31 5.89
C ALA A 139 -6.83 -6.22 6.22
N VAL A 140 -5.64 -5.63 6.35
CA VAL A 140 -4.44 -6.31 6.85
C VAL A 140 -4.52 -6.36 8.37
N ARG A 141 -4.89 -7.52 8.91
CA ARG A 141 -5.07 -7.71 10.36
C ARG A 141 -3.72 -7.99 11.02
N GLY A 142 -3.08 -6.91 11.47
CA GLY A 142 -1.84 -6.93 12.24
C GLY A 142 -1.97 -7.55 13.63
N ASP A 143 -0.81 -7.75 14.26
CA ASP A 143 -0.68 -8.43 15.57
C ASP A 143 -0.51 -7.46 16.75
N ARG A 144 -1.07 -6.24 16.68
CA ARG A 144 -0.92 -5.22 17.74
C ARG A 144 0.56 -5.00 18.13
N SER A 145 1.39 -4.74 17.13
CA SER A 145 2.82 -4.48 17.31
C SER A 145 3.24 -3.19 16.62
N THR A 146 4.42 -2.66 16.97
CA THR A 146 5.06 -1.61 16.18
C THR A 146 5.58 -2.25 14.89
N ALA A 147 5.00 -1.85 13.77
CA ALA A 147 5.23 -2.45 12.47
C ALA A 147 5.73 -1.43 11.44
N MET A 148 6.54 -1.92 10.52
CA MET A 148 6.86 -1.26 9.26
C MET A 148 6.27 -2.09 8.12
N MET A 149 5.73 -1.44 7.10
CA MET A 149 5.08 -2.10 5.97
C MET A 149 5.71 -1.68 4.65
N LEU A 150 6.03 -2.68 3.82
CA LEU A 150 6.40 -2.51 2.42
C LEU A 150 5.19 -2.87 1.55
N SER A 151 4.50 -1.84 1.05
CA SER A 151 3.35 -2.02 0.15
C SER A 151 3.23 -0.89 -0.87
N HIS A 152 2.95 -1.29 -2.12
CA HIS A 152 2.56 -0.40 -3.20
C HIS A 152 1.06 -0.03 -3.14
N TYR A 153 0.27 -0.67 -2.28
CA TYR A 153 -1.18 -0.52 -2.19
C TYR A 153 -1.56 0.39 -1.01
N PRO A 154 -1.92 1.68 -1.21
CA PRO A 154 -2.16 2.60 -0.10
C PRO A 154 -3.38 2.21 0.76
N ILE A 155 -4.31 1.43 0.20
CA ILE A 155 -5.45 0.89 0.95
C ILE A 155 -5.02 0.06 2.17
N ASP A 156 -3.87 -0.62 2.10
CA ASP A 156 -3.33 -1.43 3.20
C ASP A 156 -3.11 -0.57 4.45
N LEU A 157 -2.72 0.70 4.28
CA LEU A 157 -2.47 1.65 5.38
C LEU A 157 -3.74 2.05 6.13
N LEU A 158 -4.93 1.84 5.55
CA LEU A 158 -6.18 2.02 6.29
C LEU A 158 -6.29 1.05 7.46
N SER A 159 -5.55 -0.07 7.42
CA SER A 159 -5.49 -1.10 8.46
C SER A 159 -4.62 -0.72 9.66
N HIS A 160 -4.10 0.50 9.74
CA HIS A 160 -3.22 0.96 10.82
C HIS A 160 -3.77 0.73 12.24
N THR A 161 -5.09 0.65 12.42
CA THR A 161 -5.72 0.38 13.72
C THR A 161 -5.52 -1.05 14.21
N TYR A 162 -5.03 -1.97 13.39
CA TYR A 162 -4.64 -3.33 13.79
C TYR A 162 -3.18 -3.43 14.28
N PHE A 163 -2.46 -2.31 14.28
CA PHE A 163 -1.08 -2.18 14.75
C PHE A 163 -1.03 -1.17 15.89
N ASP A 164 -0.01 -1.26 16.76
CA ASP A 164 0.21 -0.24 17.79
C ASP A 164 0.73 1.05 17.15
N ARG A 165 1.65 0.87 16.21
CA ARG A 165 2.21 1.91 15.34
C ARG A 165 2.51 1.28 13.99
N LEU A 166 2.17 1.99 12.92
CA LEU A 166 2.46 1.56 11.56
C LEU A 166 3.23 2.67 10.84
N SER A 167 4.37 2.32 10.25
CA SER A 167 5.07 3.13 9.26
C SER A 167 5.05 2.40 7.91
N LEU A 168 5.11 3.18 6.83
CA LEU A 168 5.33 2.66 5.49
C LEU A 168 6.80 2.87 5.13
N ILE A 169 7.43 1.92 4.46
CA ILE A 169 8.69 2.10 3.76
C ILE A 169 8.48 2.01 2.25
N GLU A 170 9.07 2.93 1.49
CA GLU A 170 8.96 2.96 0.04
C GLU A 170 10.09 2.16 -0.61
N SER A 171 9.74 1.08 -1.33
CA SER A 171 10.67 0.28 -2.16
C SER A 171 11.81 1.09 -2.80
N HIS A 172 11.50 1.94 -3.77
CA HIS A 172 12.52 2.61 -4.61
C HIS A 172 13.25 3.80 -3.99
N THR A 173 12.91 4.21 -2.77
CA THR A 173 13.50 5.43 -2.16
C THR A 173 13.98 5.24 -0.73
N GLY A 174 13.65 4.12 -0.09
CA GLY A 174 13.88 3.92 1.35
C GLY A 174 13.08 4.85 2.26
N ALA A 175 12.29 5.77 1.70
CA ALA A 175 11.64 6.81 2.48
C ALA A 175 10.61 6.20 3.46
N ILE A 176 10.83 6.44 4.75
CA ILE A 176 9.93 6.01 5.81
C ILE A 176 8.85 7.06 6.02
N LYS A 177 7.58 6.66 5.86
CA LYS A 177 6.40 7.51 6.01
C LYS A 177 5.56 7.06 7.18
N LYS A 178 5.50 7.92 8.20
CA LYS A 178 4.51 7.84 9.28
C LYS A 178 3.16 8.39 8.80
N LYS A 179 2.13 8.23 9.63
CA LYS A 179 0.74 8.59 9.31
C LYS A 179 0.55 10.03 8.80
N ASP A 180 1.33 10.97 9.32
CA ASP A 180 1.33 12.38 8.90
C ASP A 180 1.86 12.61 7.48
N LYS A 181 2.51 11.61 6.86
CA LYS A 181 3.05 11.67 5.49
C LYS A 181 2.33 10.74 4.52
N TRP A 182 1.35 9.96 4.96
CA TRP A 182 0.63 9.01 4.08
C TRP A 182 -0.22 9.69 3.03
N ASN A 183 -0.65 10.94 3.27
CA ASN A 183 -1.33 11.77 2.28
C ASN A 183 -0.52 11.99 0.99
N THR A 184 0.81 11.82 1.02
CA THR A 184 1.64 11.82 -0.19
C THR A 184 1.30 10.67 -1.16
N LYS A 185 0.57 9.64 -0.71
CA LYS A 185 0.07 8.53 -1.53
C LYS A 185 -1.24 8.85 -2.27
N LEU A 186 -1.91 9.94 -1.92
CA LEU A 186 -3.08 10.40 -2.65
C LEU A 186 -2.66 10.95 -4.02
N THR A 187 -3.52 10.84 -5.03
CA THR A 187 -3.27 11.49 -6.33
C THR A 187 -3.15 13.00 -6.11
N GLY A 188 -2.02 13.60 -6.49
CA GLY A 188 -1.73 15.01 -6.20
C GLY A 188 -1.32 15.27 -4.74
N GLY A 189 -0.77 14.26 -4.05
CA GLY A 189 -0.41 14.34 -2.63
C GLY A 189 0.52 15.50 -2.26
N LYS A 190 1.36 15.98 -3.20
CA LYS A 190 2.22 17.17 -3.00
C LYS A 190 1.41 18.45 -2.72
N GLN A 191 0.19 18.56 -3.26
CA GLN A 191 -0.72 19.68 -3.04
C GLN A 191 -1.70 19.44 -1.88
N LEU A 192 -1.71 18.21 -1.33
CA LEU A 192 -2.64 17.76 -0.30
C LEU A 192 -1.92 17.51 1.04
N THR A 193 -0.85 18.25 1.32
CA THR A 193 -0.03 18.10 2.54
C THR A 193 -0.81 18.26 3.84
N HIS A 194 -1.93 18.97 3.80
CA HIS A 194 -2.84 19.21 4.92
C HIS A 194 -3.96 18.17 5.04
N MET A 195 -4.14 17.28 4.06
CA MET A 195 -5.20 16.29 4.08
C MET A 195 -4.85 15.09 4.96
N PRO A 196 -5.74 14.63 5.85
CA PRO A 196 -5.60 13.34 6.50
C PRO A 196 -5.69 12.18 5.49
N PHE A 197 -4.90 11.13 5.69
CA PHE A 197 -5.05 9.88 4.94
C PHE A 197 -6.09 8.98 5.61
N ASN A 198 -7.25 8.78 4.97
CA ASN A 198 -8.32 7.89 5.44
C ASN A 198 -9.19 7.39 4.27
N SER A 199 -10.21 6.59 4.58
CA SER A 199 -11.12 6.02 3.60
C SER A 199 -11.83 7.06 2.72
N MET A 200 -12.20 8.22 3.26
CA MET A 200 -12.81 9.28 2.46
C MET A 200 -11.81 9.93 1.52
N THR A 201 -10.64 10.35 2.01
CA THR A 201 -9.66 11.04 1.16
C THR A 201 -9.07 10.12 0.11
N LEU A 202 -8.91 8.83 0.40
CA LEU A 202 -8.52 7.81 -0.58
C LEU A 202 -9.57 7.66 -1.69
N GLN A 203 -10.86 7.63 -1.35
CA GLN A 203 -11.94 7.57 -2.34
C GLN A 203 -12.08 8.84 -3.18
N VAL A 204 -11.92 10.01 -2.56
CA VAL A 204 -12.09 11.32 -3.23
C VAL A 204 -10.91 11.62 -4.15
N TYR A 205 -9.69 11.48 -3.65
CA TYR A 205 -8.48 11.85 -4.38
C TYR A 205 -7.87 10.68 -5.16
N GLY A 206 -8.23 9.44 -4.87
CA GLY A 206 -7.59 8.27 -5.47
C GLY A 206 -6.16 8.04 -4.97
N ASP A 207 -5.53 6.99 -5.47
CA ASP A 207 -4.20 6.52 -5.06
C ASP A 207 -3.17 6.50 -6.20
N GLY A 208 -3.44 7.27 -7.26
CA GLY A 208 -2.56 7.42 -8.41
C GLY A 208 -2.56 6.21 -9.33
N ALA A 209 -2.10 5.04 -8.87
CA ALA A 209 -1.76 3.91 -9.73
C ALA A 209 -2.56 2.62 -9.46
N THR A 210 -3.04 2.37 -8.24
CA THR A 210 -3.46 1.03 -7.82
C THR A 210 -4.97 0.79 -7.87
N ASN A 211 -5.73 1.19 -6.85
CA ASN A 211 -7.13 0.76 -6.67
C ASN A 211 -8.15 1.87 -6.98
N PHE A 212 -7.83 3.13 -6.70
CA PHE A 212 -8.81 4.23 -6.70
C PHE A 212 -8.49 5.30 -7.75
N ASN A 213 -9.44 5.58 -8.64
CA ASN A 213 -9.45 6.78 -9.47
C ASN A 213 -9.94 7.99 -8.67
N THR A 214 -9.54 9.19 -9.12
CA THR A 214 -9.97 10.43 -8.50
C THR A 214 -11.42 10.74 -8.86
N MET A 215 -12.22 11.21 -7.89
CA MET A 215 -13.59 11.68 -8.12
C MET A 215 -13.65 12.97 -8.98
N PRO A 216 -14.83 13.36 -9.49
CA PRO A 216 -15.04 14.59 -10.24
C PRO A 216 -14.48 15.84 -9.52
N HIS A 217 -14.02 16.81 -10.31
CA HIS A 217 -13.33 18.00 -9.83
C HIS A 217 -14.08 18.75 -8.73
N ARG A 218 -15.39 18.94 -8.89
CA ARG A 218 -16.25 19.64 -7.93
C ARG A 218 -16.18 19.00 -6.53
N ILE A 219 -16.24 17.68 -6.44
CA ILE A 219 -16.14 16.95 -5.16
C ILE A 219 -14.79 17.22 -4.50
N LYS A 220 -13.70 17.12 -5.27
CA LYS A 220 -12.34 17.35 -4.75
C LYS A 220 -12.14 18.77 -4.24
N VAL A 221 -12.69 19.77 -4.94
CA VAL A 221 -12.59 21.19 -4.58
C VAL A 221 -13.37 21.49 -3.32
N THR A 222 -14.64 21.08 -3.25
CA THR A 222 -15.48 21.34 -2.09
C THR A 222 -14.86 20.76 -0.81
N LEU A 223 -14.32 19.53 -0.87
CA LEU A 223 -13.63 18.94 0.29
C LEU A 223 -12.35 19.69 0.64
N ASN A 224 -11.57 20.12 -0.36
CA ASN A 224 -10.32 20.85 -0.16
C ASN A 224 -10.54 22.25 0.42
N GLU A 225 -11.57 22.95 -0.02
CA GLU A 225 -11.96 24.25 0.52
C GLU A 225 -12.41 24.12 1.97
N LEU A 226 -13.26 23.13 2.28
CA LEU A 226 -13.66 22.84 3.66
C LEU A 226 -12.44 22.54 4.54
N ALA A 227 -11.54 21.67 4.08
CA ALA A 227 -10.34 21.31 4.82
C ALA A 227 -9.44 22.52 5.11
N LYS A 228 -9.29 23.44 4.14
CA LYS A 228 -8.54 24.68 4.32
C LYS A 228 -9.23 25.63 5.30
N GLU A 229 -10.52 25.86 5.13
CA GLU A 229 -11.33 26.72 6.01
C GLU A 229 -11.27 26.23 7.47
N LYS A 230 -11.41 24.92 7.67
CA LYS A 230 -11.42 24.28 8.99
C LYS A 230 -10.03 23.87 9.50
N ARG A 231 -8.99 24.28 8.78
CA ARG A 231 -7.57 24.09 9.12
C ARG A 231 -7.21 22.63 9.44
N TRP A 232 -7.62 21.73 8.56
CA TRP A 232 -7.18 20.34 8.64
C TRP A 232 -5.66 20.26 8.45
N HIS A 233 -5.07 19.25 9.05
CA HIS A 233 -3.68 18.82 8.86
C HIS A 233 -3.67 17.29 8.75
N ALA A 234 -2.56 16.68 8.37
CA ALA A 234 -2.50 15.24 8.08
C ALA A 234 -2.91 14.31 9.24
N LEU A 235 -2.94 14.83 10.49
CA LEU A 235 -3.35 14.10 11.69
C LEU A 235 -4.74 14.49 12.21
N THR A 236 -5.49 15.32 11.49
CA THR A 236 -6.88 15.66 11.89
C THR A 236 -7.72 14.40 12.04
N THR A 237 -8.44 14.31 13.15
CA THR A 237 -9.20 13.11 13.54
C THR A 237 -10.48 12.96 12.73
N LYS A 238 -10.99 11.73 12.62
CA LYS A 238 -12.27 11.46 11.97
C LYS A 238 -13.42 12.25 12.62
N ASP A 239 -13.42 12.41 13.95
CA ASP A 239 -14.48 13.12 14.66
C ASP A 239 -14.49 14.62 14.34
N LYS A 240 -13.31 15.25 14.30
CA LYS A 240 -13.19 16.65 13.86
C LYS A 240 -13.65 16.80 12.41
N MET A 241 -13.22 15.90 11.51
CA MET A 241 -13.66 15.92 10.12
C MET A 241 -15.18 15.77 10.01
N LEU A 242 -15.80 14.88 10.79
CA LEU A 242 -17.24 14.68 10.82
C LEU A 242 -17.98 15.94 11.29
N TYR A 243 -17.50 16.58 12.36
CA TYR A 243 -18.02 17.85 12.84
C TYR A 243 -17.96 18.93 11.76
N ASP A 244 -16.79 19.09 11.14
CA ASP A 244 -16.53 20.08 10.09
C ASP A 244 -17.39 19.85 8.84
N ILE A 245 -17.57 18.59 8.41
CA ILE A 245 -18.44 18.23 7.28
C ILE A 245 -19.91 18.63 7.55
N ASN A 246 -20.37 18.57 8.80
CA ASN A 246 -21.74 18.97 9.14
C ASN A 246 -21.98 20.49 9.01
N THR A 247 -20.92 21.31 8.97
CA THR A 247 -21.05 22.76 8.76
C THR A 247 -21.28 23.13 7.28
N LEU A 248 -21.18 22.19 6.35
CA LEU A 248 -21.49 22.44 4.94
C LEU A 248 -22.96 22.86 4.77
N THR A 249 -23.17 23.90 3.98
CA THR A 249 -24.52 24.37 3.59
C THR A 249 -25.22 23.33 2.72
N ASP A 250 -24.51 22.74 1.76
CA ASP A 250 -25.01 21.64 0.93
C ASP A 250 -25.10 20.35 1.75
N LYS A 251 -26.33 20.04 2.20
CA LYS A 251 -26.61 18.86 3.03
C LYS A 251 -26.46 17.54 2.27
N ILE A 252 -26.60 17.56 0.94
CA ILE A 252 -26.38 16.37 0.11
C ILE A 252 -24.89 16.06 0.05
N ALA A 253 -24.05 17.07 -0.21
CA ALA A 253 -22.59 16.93 -0.18
C ALA A 253 -22.10 16.50 1.21
N ALA A 254 -22.64 17.10 2.29
CA ALA A 254 -22.33 16.70 3.66
C ALA A 254 -22.66 15.22 3.91
N SER A 255 -23.85 14.77 3.53
CA SER A 255 -24.27 13.37 3.65
C SER A 255 -23.34 12.44 2.88
N PHE A 256 -22.98 12.81 1.65
CA PHE A 256 -22.05 12.06 0.82
C PHE A 256 -20.67 11.86 1.48
N TYR A 257 -20.02 12.93 1.94
CA TYR A 257 -18.71 12.83 2.60
C TYR A 257 -18.77 12.00 3.89
N LYS A 258 -19.85 12.13 4.67
CA LYS A 258 -20.06 11.29 5.87
C LYS A 258 -20.11 9.81 5.55
N GLN A 259 -20.82 9.43 4.48
CA GLN A 259 -20.86 8.04 4.02
C GLN A 259 -19.46 7.54 3.64
N LEU A 260 -18.67 8.35 2.93
CA LEU A 260 -17.30 7.99 2.58
C LEU A 260 -16.40 7.82 3.81
N LEU A 261 -16.51 8.72 4.79
CA LEU A 261 -15.68 8.74 6.01
C LEU A 261 -16.02 7.58 6.97
N ALA A 262 -17.28 7.17 6.98
CA ALA A 262 -17.78 6.04 7.77
C ALA A 262 -17.25 4.68 7.29
N VAL A 263 -16.75 4.60 6.05
CA VAL A 263 -16.11 3.38 5.55
C VAL A 263 -14.91 3.03 6.43
N SER A 264 -14.86 1.77 6.88
CA SER A 264 -13.72 1.17 7.55
C SER A 264 -13.32 -0.12 6.83
N VAL A 265 -12.02 -0.37 6.78
CA VAL A 265 -11.52 -1.69 6.41
C VAL A 265 -11.83 -2.64 7.58
N ARG A 266 -12.33 -3.84 7.26
CA ARG A 266 -12.74 -4.91 8.19
C ARG A 266 -12.16 -6.24 7.74
#